data_AF-E1YLM9-F1
#
_entry.id   AF-E1YLM9-F1
#
_cell.length_a   1.000
_cell.length_b   1.000
_cell.length_c   1.000
_cell.angle_alpha   90.00
_cell.angle_beta   90.00
_cell.angle_gamma   90.00
#
_symmetry.space_group_name_H-M   'P 1'
#
loop_
_entity.id
_entity.type
_entity.pdbx_description
1 polymer ?
#
loop_
_entity_poly.entity_id
_entity_poly.type
_entity_poly.pdbx_seq_one_letter_code
_entity_poly.pdbx_strand_id
1 'polypeptide(L)'
;MEVISEELVDESRQEVAMFNTSRITKGIKELSKQQPHLLSFMLELTKDLDLEVRELSVYIFYNVYRMFKLGYQKRINKISSKDIIGCYEDNEKFIESLDGTHDKLLERITGIQVSEQPYVMKYVVDTLVEVPEDEYPIELSKEDAGYLFLLLKTVIDLLNKTTNI
;
A
#
# COMPACT_ATOMS: atom_id res chain seq x y z
N MET A 1 15.21 -14.61 4.00
CA MET A 1 14.15 -13.69 3.56
C MET A 1 14.70 -12.91 2.40
N GLU A 2 13.91 -12.72 1.35
CA GLU A 2 14.32 -12.00 0.15
C GLU A 2 13.57 -10.68 0.14
N VAL A 3 14.29 -9.57 0.31
CA VAL A 3 13.72 -8.23 0.20
C VAL A 3 13.40 -7.97 -1.26
N ILE A 4 12.20 -7.46 -1.57
CA ILE A 4 11.87 -7.00 -2.92
C ILE A 4 12.82 -5.85 -3.27
N SER A 5 13.64 -6.02 -4.31
CA SER A 5 14.63 -5.02 -4.71
C SER A 5 13.99 -3.72 -5.18
N GLU A 6 14.73 -2.62 -5.07
CA GLU A 6 14.33 -1.32 -5.62
C GLU A 6 14.07 -1.40 -7.14
N GLU A 7 14.93 -2.13 -7.86
CA GLU A 7 14.76 -2.39 -9.31
C GLU A 7 13.40 -3.05 -9.62
N LEU A 8 12.99 -4.03 -8.83
CA LEU A 8 11.69 -4.70 -9.04
C LEU A 8 10.50 -3.79 -8.71
N VAL A 9 10.66 -2.91 -7.71
CA VAL A 9 9.66 -1.88 -7.39
C VAL A 9 9.47 -0.95 -8.58
N ASP A 10 10.58 -0.47 -9.17
CA ASP A 10 10.56 0.42 -10.33
C ASP A 10 9.97 -0.28 -11.57
N GLU A 11 10.39 -1.51 -11.85
CA GLU A 11 9.84 -2.32 -12.95
C GLU A 11 8.33 -2.52 -12.79
N SER A 12 7.86 -2.88 -11.59
CA SER A 12 6.44 -3.06 -11.30
C SER A 12 5.65 -1.77 -11.51
N ARG A 13 6.18 -0.64 -11.06
CA ARG A 13 5.54 0.68 -11.22
C ARG A 13 5.43 1.05 -12.69
N GLN A 14 6.51 0.90 -13.46
CA GLN A 14 6.53 1.19 -14.90
C GLN A 14 5.57 0.26 -15.66
N GLU A 15 5.52 -1.03 -15.31
CA GLU A 15 4.60 -1.99 -15.91
C GLU A 15 3.14 -1.52 -15.76
N VAL A 16 2.74 -1.14 -14.53
CA VAL A 16 1.39 -0.68 -14.23
C VAL A 16 1.07 0.64 -14.93
N ALA A 17 2.02 1.57 -15.01
CA ALA A 17 1.86 2.84 -15.75
C ALA A 17 1.58 2.62 -17.25
N MET A 18 2.09 1.53 -17.84
CA MET A 18 1.85 1.18 -19.24
C MET A 18 0.55 0.39 -19.46
N PHE A 19 -0.21 0.06 -18.42
CA PHE A 19 -1.45 -0.69 -18.58
C PHE A 19 -2.56 0.15 -19.18
N ASN A 20 -3.19 -0.39 -20.22
CA ASN A 20 -4.50 0.11 -20.64
C ASN A 20 -5.60 -0.31 -19.65
N THR A 21 -6.76 0.36 -19.75
CA THR A 21 -7.92 0.11 -18.87
C THR A 21 -8.30 -1.37 -18.81
N SER A 22 -8.24 -2.10 -19.94
CA SER A 22 -8.58 -3.53 -19.97
C SER A 22 -7.63 -4.38 -19.11
N ARG A 23 -6.32 -4.08 -19.14
CA ARG A 23 -5.33 -4.76 -18.28
C ARG A 23 -5.55 -4.43 -16.82
N ILE A 24 -5.81 -3.17 -16.47
CA ILE A 24 -6.13 -2.76 -15.09
C ILE A 24 -7.38 -3.50 -14.59
N THR A 25 -8.47 -3.50 -15.35
CA THR A 25 -9.71 -4.19 -14.97
C THR A 25 -9.50 -5.69 -14.76
N LYS A 26 -8.71 -6.34 -15.63
CA LYS A 26 -8.35 -7.76 -15.47
C LYS A 26 -7.53 -7.97 -14.19
N GLY A 27 -6.58 -7.09 -13.92
CA GLY A 27 -5.76 -7.09 -12.71
C GLY A 27 -6.58 -7.00 -11.44
N ILE A 28 -7.49 -6.02 -11.35
CA ILE A 28 -8.38 -5.85 -10.19
C ILE A 28 -9.32 -7.05 -10.04
N LYS A 29 -9.83 -7.62 -11.14
CA LYS A 29 -10.66 -8.84 -11.10
C LYS A 29 -9.90 -10.07 -10.63
N GLU A 30 -8.60 -10.15 -10.92
CA GLU A 30 -7.75 -11.21 -10.39
C GLU A 30 -7.49 -11.01 -8.90
N LEU A 31 -7.17 -9.78 -8.51
CA LEU A 31 -6.98 -9.38 -7.12
C LEU A 31 -8.22 -9.67 -6.27
N SER A 32 -9.42 -9.35 -6.75
CA SER A 32 -10.66 -9.63 -6.00
C SER A 32 -10.91 -11.13 -5.76
N LYS A 33 -10.38 -12.00 -6.61
CA LYS A 33 -10.45 -13.46 -6.42
C LYS A 33 -9.36 -13.99 -5.49
N GLN A 34 -8.17 -13.40 -5.58
CA GLN A 34 -6.98 -13.83 -4.85
C GLN A 34 -6.94 -13.26 -3.43
N GLN A 35 -7.36 -12.02 -3.23
CA GLN A 35 -7.37 -11.32 -1.94
C GLN A 35 -8.68 -10.55 -1.73
N PRO A 36 -9.84 -11.24 -1.66
CA PRO A 36 -11.15 -10.58 -1.54
C PRO A 36 -11.25 -9.71 -0.29
N HIS A 37 -10.76 -10.19 0.86
CA HIS A 37 -10.84 -9.46 2.13
C HIS A 37 -9.91 -8.24 2.17
N LEU A 38 -8.72 -8.34 1.56
CA LEU A 38 -7.78 -7.22 1.50
C LEU A 38 -8.29 -6.10 0.58
N LEU A 39 -8.86 -6.47 -0.58
CA LEU A 39 -9.52 -5.49 -1.44
C LEU A 39 -10.74 -4.86 -0.74
N SER A 40 -11.56 -5.66 -0.06
CA SER A 40 -12.70 -5.14 0.71
C SER A 40 -12.27 -4.19 1.81
N PHE A 41 -11.17 -4.50 2.52
CA PHE A 41 -10.60 -3.62 3.54
C PHE A 41 -10.24 -2.25 2.94
N MET A 42 -9.50 -2.23 1.83
CA MET A 42 -9.12 -0.97 1.17
C MET A 42 -10.34 -0.19 0.70
N LEU A 43 -11.33 -0.84 0.07
CA LEU A 43 -12.52 -0.17 -0.44
C LEU A 43 -13.42 0.37 0.68
N GLU A 44 -13.63 -0.38 1.75
CA GLU A 44 -14.50 0.03 2.85
C GLU A 44 -13.89 1.16 3.69
N LEU A 45 -12.57 1.11 3.94
CA LEU A 45 -11.91 2.12 4.76
C LEU A 45 -11.59 3.41 4.00
N THR A 46 -11.74 3.43 2.68
CA THR A 46 -11.53 4.64 1.87
C THR A 46 -12.82 5.16 1.24
N LYS A 47 -13.98 4.56 1.54
CA LYS A 47 -15.26 4.91 0.89
C LYS A 47 -15.73 6.33 1.13
N ASP A 48 -15.41 6.87 2.30
CA ASP A 48 -15.82 8.20 2.77
C ASP A 48 -14.77 9.28 2.44
N LEU A 49 -13.63 8.90 1.84
CA LEU A 49 -12.65 9.85 1.31
C LEU A 49 -13.12 10.41 -0.04
N ASP A 50 -12.55 11.55 -0.41
CA ASP A 50 -12.77 12.16 -1.72
C ASP A 50 -12.42 11.19 -2.85
N LEU A 51 -13.13 11.31 -3.98
CA LEU A 51 -13.02 10.37 -5.10
C LEU A 51 -11.57 10.19 -5.56
N GLU A 52 -10.83 11.28 -5.69
CA GLU A 52 -9.44 11.30 -6.15
C GLU A 52 -8.50 10.60 -5.15
N VAL A 53 -8.68 10.85 -3.85
CA VAL A 53 -7.93 10.19 -2.77
C VAL A 53 -8.23 8.69 -2.73
N ARG A 54 -9.50 8.31 -2.91
CA ARG A 54 -9.91 6.91 -3.00
C ARG A 54 -9.30 6.21 -4.21
N GLU A 55 -9.32 6.85 -5.38
CA GLU A 55 -8.69 6.31 -6.59
C GLU A 55 -7.18 6.14 -6.43
N LEU A 56 -6.50 7.12 -5.84
CA LEU A 56 -5.08 7.04 -5.49
C LEU A 56 -4.80 5.87 -4.54
N SER A 57 -5.61 5.69 -3.50
CA SER A 57 -5.41 4.59 -2.54
C SER A 57 -5.51 3.21 -3.20
N VAL A 58 -6.47 3.01 -4.11
CA VAL A 58 -6.64 1.76 -4.87
C VAL A 58 -5.48 1.57 -5.86
N TYR A 59 -5.00 2.65 -6.48
CA TYR A 59 -3.83 2.62 -7.36
C TYR A 59 -2.57 2.18 -6.63
N ILE A 60 -2.24 2.80 -5.48
CA ILE A 60 -1.06 2.43 -4.69
C ILE A 60 -1.19 1.00 -4.18
N PHE A 61 -2.38 0.63 -3.67
CA PHE A 61 -2.67 -0.74 -3.24
C PHE A 61 -2.41 -1.78 -4.33
N TYR A 62 -2.88 -1.52 -5.55
CA TYR A 62 -2.67 -2.42 -6.67
C TYR A 62 -1.18 -2.55 -7.02
N ASN A 63 -0.43 -1.44 -7.03
CA ASN A 63 1.01 -1.46 -7.26
C ASN A 63 1.76 -2.27 -6.20
N VAL A 64 1.47 -2.04 -4.92
CA VAL A 64 2.05 -2.82 -3.81
C VAL A 64 1.76 -4.31 -4.01
N TYR A 65 0.51 -4.68 -4.28
CA TYR A 65 0.14 -6.08 -4.55
C TYR A 65 0.94 -6.69 -5.71
N ARG A 66 1.14 -5.91 -6.79
CA ARG A 66 1.92 -6.34 -7.96
C ARG A 66 3.40 -6.55 -7.62
N MET A 67 4.01 -5.67 -6.84
CA MET A 67 5.40 -5.82 -6.38
C MET A 67 5.60 -7.14 -5.63
N PHE A 68 4.71 -7.48 -4.69
CA PHE A 68 4.76 -8.77 -3.99
C PHE A 68 4.55 -9.96 -4.92
N LYS A 69 3.61 -9.85 -5.86
CA LYS A 69 3.33 -10.92 -6.82
C LYS A 69 4.52 -11.20 -7.74
N LEU A 70 5.21 -10.16 -8.21
CA LEU A 70 6.39 -10.26 -9.06
C LEU A 70 7.60 -10.75 -8.26
N GLY A 71 7.86 -10.15 -7.10
CA GLY A 71 9.03 -10.45 -6.27
C GLY A 71 9.09 -11.87 -5.75
N TYR A 72 7.95 -12.45 -5.37
CA TYR A 72 7.94 -13.78 -4.78
C TYR A 72 7.55 -14.90 -5.74
N GLN A 73 6.99 -14.58 -6.92
CA GLN A 73 6.51 -15.52 -7.96
C GLN A 73 5.61 -16.67 -7.46
N LYS A 74 5.24 -16.67 -6.17
CA LYS A 74 4.44 -17.66 -5.46
C LYS A 74 3.00 -17.17 -5.38
N ARG A 75 2.07 -18.11 -5.14
CA ARG A 75 0.71 -17.76 -4.76
C ARG A 75 0.75 -17.14 -3.36
N ILE A 76 0.47 -15.84 -3.28
CA ILE A 76 0.21 -15.17 -2.02
C ILE A 76 -1.03 -15.82 -1.41
N ASN A 77 -0.89 -16.38 -0.20
CA ASN A 77 -1.99 -17.02 0.50
C ASN A 77 -3.11 -16.01 0.76
N LYS A 78 -4.37 -16.49 0.75
CA LYS A 78 -5.52 -15.64 1.06
C LYS A 78 -5.41 -15.10 2.49
N ILE A 79 -5.42 -13.79 2.62
CA ILE A 79 -5.43 -13.12 3.92
C ILE A 79 -6.86 -13.10 4.48
N SER A 80 -7.03 -13.48 5.74
CA SER A 80 -8.34 -13.49 6.41
C SER A 80 -8.68 -12.12 7.00
N SER A 81 -9.98 -11.82 7.17
CA SER A 81 -10.41 -10.61 7.88
C SER A 81 -9.86 -10.51 9.30
N LYS A 82 -9.67 -11.64 9.99
CA LYS A 82 -9.11 -11.67 11.35
C LYS A 82 -7.64 -11.22 11.34
N ASP A 83 -6.86 -11.68 10.37
CA ASP A 83 -5.46 -11.27 10.24
C ASP A 83 -5.36 -9.78 9.89
N ILE A 84 -6.26 -9.28 9.04
CA ILE A 84 -6.33 -7.86 8.68
C ILE A 84 -6.59 -7.00 9.91
N ILE A 85 -7.62 -7.34 10.70
CA ILE A 85 -7.98 -6.58 11.91
C ILE A 85 -6.81 -6.56 12.89
N GLY A 86 -6.20 -7.71 13.18
CA GLY A 86 -5.07 -7.77 14.10
C GLY A 86 -3.88 -6.95 13.62
N CYS A 87 -3.53 -7.05 12.34
CA CYS A 87 -2.42 -6.28 11.77
C CYS A 87 -2.71 -4.77 11.74
N TYR A 88 -3.95 -4.37 11.47
CA TYR A 88 -4.37 -2.98 11.48
C TYR A 88 -4.24 -2.39 12.90
N GLU A 89 -4.79 -3.07 13.92
CA GLU A 89 -4.71 -2.65 15.32
C GLU A 89 -3.27 -2.57 15.83
N ASP A 90 -2.41 -3.52 15.43
CA ASP A 90 -0.99 -3.49 15.78
C ASP A 90 -0.27 -2.30 15.14
N ASN A 91 -0.60 -1.98 13.88
CA ASN A 91 -0.04 -0.83 13.18
C ASN A 91 -0.57 0.51 13.71
N GLU A 92 -1.84 0.58 14.11
CA GLU A 92 -2.42 1.75 14.76
C GLU A 92 -1.68 2.06 16.07
N LYS A 93 -1.50 1.05 16.95
CA LYS A 93 -0.70 1.19 18.18
C LYS A 93 0.75 1.58 17.91
N PHE A 94 1.36 1.01 16.87
CA PHE A 94 2.71 1.39 16.46
C PHE A 94 2.77 2.87 16.10
N ILE A 95 1.82 3.36 15.29
CA ILE A 95 1.75 4.78 14.90
C ILE A 95 1.49 5.67 16.13
N GLU A 96 0.56 5.31 17.00
CA GLU A 96 0.30 6.03 18.26
C GLU A 96 1.56 6.12 19.13
N SER A 97 2.37 5.06 19.17
CA SER A 97 3.61 5.02 19.95
C SER A 97 4.73 5.92 19.41
N LEU A 98 4.62 6.45 18.18
CA LEU A 98 5.58 7.38 17.59
C LEU A 98 5.45 8.82 18.13
N ASP A 99 4.61 9.05 19.14
CA ASP A 99 4.54 10.20 20.04
C ASP A 99 4.44 11.58 19.33
N GLY A 100 3.26 11.96 18.79
CA GLY A 100 3.01 13.29 18.21
C GLY A 100 1.77 13.43 17.32
N THR A 101 1.43 14.66 16.88
CA THR A 101 0.34 14.95 15.94
C THR A 101 0.62 14.42 14.53
N HIS A 102 -0.43 14.08 13.77
CA HIS A 102 -0.36 13.57 12.39
C HIS A 102 0.55 14.40 11.46
N ASP A 103 0.70 15.71 11.72
CA ASP A 103 1.47 16.65 10.91
C ASP A 103 2.95 16.32 10.70
N LYS A 104 3.56 15.54 11.60
CA LYS A 104 4.98 15.13 11.54
C LYS A 104 5.17 13.62 11.37
N LEU A 105 4.07 12.88 11.17
CA LEU A 105 4.09 11.43 11.06
C LEU A 105 4.97 10.98 9.88
N LEU A 106 4.76 11.56 8.70
CA LEU A 106 5.50 11.24 7.48
C LEU A 106 7.00 11.55 7.60
N GLU A 107 7.36 12.69 8.20
CA GLU A 107 8.76 13.09 8.44
C GLU A 107 9.51 12.15 9.40
N ARG A 108 8.80 11.45 10.29
CA ARG A 108 9.40 10.53 11.26
C ARG A 108 9.52 9.13 10.71
N ILE A 109 8.53 8.71 9.93
CA ILE A 109 8.51 7.40 9.28
C ILE A 109 9.68 7.25 8.30
N THR A 110 10.07 8.32 7.60
CA THR A 110 11.25 8.30 6.72
C THR A 110 12.57 8.04 7.46
N GLY A 111 12.62 8.28 8.77
CA GLY A 111 13.80 8.06 9.63
C GLY A 111 13.83 6.72 10.35
N ILE A 112 12.77 5.89 10.27
CA ILE A 112 12.64 4.62 10.99
C ILE A 112 12.42 3.49 9.98
N GLN A 113 13.05 2.33 10.20
CA GLN A 113 12.72 1.13 9.43
C GLN A 113 11.33 0.62 9.86
N VAL A 114 10.28 1.14 9.23
CA VAL A 114 8.88 0.83 9.56
C VAL A 114 8.36 -0.45 8.91
N SER A 115 9.15 -1.08 8.05
CA SER A 115 8.80 -2.33 7.36
C SER A 115 10.03 -3.19 7.05
N GLU A 116 9.80 -4.50 6.97
CA GLU A 116 10.76 -5.47 6.44
C GLU A 116 10.95 -5.38 4.91
N GLN A 117 10.07 -4.64 4.22
CA GLN A 117 10.15 -4.36 2.79
C GLN A 117 10.45 -2.87 2.55
N PRO A 118 11.70 -2.41 2.80
CA PRO A 118 12.05 -0.98 2.80
C PRO A 118 11.79 -0.29 1.46
N TYR A 119 12.05 -0.95 0.33
CA TYR A 119 11.85 -0.34 -0.99
C TYR A 119 10.38 -0.21 -1.38
N VAL A 120 9.53 -1.17 -0.98
CA VAL A 120 8.08 -1.07 -1.18
C VAL A 120 7.50 0.03 -0.30
N MET A 121 7.99 0.15 0.94
CA MET A 121 7.58 1.22 1.84
C MET A 121 8.01 2.59 1.34
N LYS A 122 9.25 2.72 0.84
CA LYS A 122 9.76 3.94 0.21
C LYS A 122 8.84 4.37 -0.93
N TYR A 123 8.48 3.47 -1.84
CA TYR A 123 7.52 3.76 -2.91
C TYR A 123 6.19 4.33 -2.38
N VAL A 124 5.63 3.74 -1.31
CA VAL A 124 4.38 4.25 -0.71
C VAL A 124 4.56 5.66 -0.17
N VAL A 125 5.62 5.90 0.60
CA VAL A 125 5.89 7.21 1.20
C VAL A 125 6.14 8.26 0.11
N ASP A 126 6.98 7.95 -0.87
CA ASP A 126 7.28 8.85 -1.99
C ASP A 126 5.99 9.15 -2.77
N THR A 127 5.12 8.16 -3.03
CA THR A 127 3.86 8.39 -3.75
C THR A 127 2.85 9.23 -2.95
N LEU A 128 2.85 9.14 -1.62
CA LEU A 128 1.95 9.92 -0.76
C LEU A 128 2.47 11.34 -0.48
N VAL A 129 3.79 11.55 -0.52
CA VAL A 129 4.45 12.83 -0.17
C VAL A 129 4.83 13.63 -1.41
N GLU A 130 5.35 12.96 -2.43
CA GLU A 130 5.79 13.53 -3.70
C GLU A 130 4.72 13.32 -4.78
N VAL A 131 3.46 13.68 -4.50
CA VAL A 131 2.43 13.73 -5.55
C VAL A 131 2.96 14.69 -6.62
N PRO A 132 3.34 14.22 -7.83
CA PRO A 132 3.97 15.09 -8.82
C PRO A 132 2.94 16.13 -9.26
N GLU A 133 3.26 17.42 -9.09
CA GLU A 133 2.40 18.55 -9.50
C GLU A 133 1.95 18.42 -10.97
N ASP A 134 2.72 17.70 -11.80
CA ASP A 134 2.55 17.61 -13.25
C ASP A 134 1.75 16.39 -13.76
N GLU A 135 1.59 15.31 -12.97
CA GLU A 135 0.94 14.07 -13.46
C GLU A 135 -0.45 13.80 -12.84
N TYR A 136 -0.65 14.16 -11.57
CA TYR A 136 -1.93 14.03 -10.87
C TYR A 136 -1.98 15.09 -9.75
N PRO A 137 -2.58 16.27 -9.97
CA PRO A 137 -2.62 17.34 -8.99
C PRO A 137 -3.68 17.05 -7.92
N ILE A 138 -3.57 15.91 -7.24
CA ILE A 138 -4.45 15.54 -6.13
C ILE A 138 -3.88 16.25 -4.90
N GLU A 139 -4.62 17.23 -4.38
CA GLU A 139 -4.30 17.84 -3.09
C GLU A 139 -4.58 16.83 -1.97
N LEU A 140 -3.57 16.04 -1.60
CA LEU A 140 -3.67 15.11 -0.49
C LEU A 140 -3.39 15.84 0.82
N SER A 141 -4.40 15.91 1.71
CA SER A 141 -4.20 16.48 3.04
C SER A 141 -3.22 15.63 3.86
N LYS A 142 -2.54 16.24 4.83
CA LYS A 142 -1.62 15.49 5.72
C LYS A 142 -2.35 14.39 6.51
N GLU A 143 -3.60 14.64 6.87
CA GLU A 143 -4.44 13.68 7.58
C GLU A 143 -4.78 12.48 6.69
N ASP A 144 -5.22 12.72 5.45
CA ASP A 144 -5.48 11.66 4.49
C ASP A 144 -4.22 10.88 4.13
N ALA A 145 -3.08 11.56 3.93
CA ALA A 145 -1.80 10.92 3.69
C ALA A 145 -1.38 10.00 4.85
N GLY A 146 -1.53 10.48 6.09
CA GLY A 146 -1.25 9.68 7.29
C GLY A 146 -2.20 8.48 7.43
N TYR A 147 -3.47 8.67 7.12
CA TYR A 147 -4.47 7.60 7.13
C TYR A 147 -4.18 6.54 6.06
N LEU A 148 -3.93 6.95 4.81
CA LEU A 148 -3.57 6.05 3.72
C LEU A 148 -2.26 5.30 4.01
N PHE A 149 -1.28 5.97 4.64
CA PHE A 149 -0.05 5.33 5.09
C PHE A 149 -0.34 4.15 6.04
N LEU A 150 -1.21 4.34 7.04
CA LEU A 150 -1.59 3.26 7.98
C LEU A 150 -2.23 2.07 7.23
N LEU A 151 -3.14 2.34 6.29
CA LEU A 151 -3.79 1.30 5.50
C LEU A 151 -2.79 0.52 4.64
N LEU A 152 -1.91 1.23 3.93
CA LEU A 152 -0.93 0.63 3.02
C LEU A 152 0.20 -0.08 3.78
N LYS A 153 0.63 0.42 4.93
CA LYS A 153 1.52 -0.30 5.84
C LYS A 153 0.93 -1.65 6.24
N THR A 154 -0.35 -1.66 6.62
CA THR A 154 -1.09 -2.88 6.97
C THR A 154 -1.11 -3.87 5.80
N VAL A 155 -1.34 -3.39 4.58
CA VAL A 155 -1.23 -4.23 3.38
C VAL A 155 0.17 -4.82 3.22
N ILE A 156 1.23 -4.02 3.31
CA ILE A 156 2.62 -4.45 3.13
C ILE A 156 2.97 -5.53 4.15
N ASP A 157 2.64 -5.32 5.42
CA ASP A 157 2.99 -6.24 6.50
C ASP A 157 2.26 -7.59 6.35
N LEU A 158 0.98 -7.57 5.95
CA LEU A 158 0.20 -8.78 5.68
C LEU A 158 0.72 -9.55 4.48
N LEU A 159 1.03 -8.86 3.38
CA LEU A 159 1.59 -9.49 2.18
C LEU A 159 2.95 -10.10 2.50
N ASN A 160 3.83 -9.37 3.19
CA ASN A 160 5.13 -9.86 3.63
C ASN A 160 5.00 -11.10 4.54
N LYS A 161 4.11 -11.06 5.54
CA LYS A 161 3.86 -12.22 6.42
C LYS A 161 3.38 -13.46 5.66
N THR A 162 2.57 -13.29 4.62
CA THR A 162 2.01 -14.41 3.83
C THR A 162 2.93 -14.91 2.72
N THR A 163 3.92 -14.12 2.30
CA THR A 163 4.97 -14.54 1.36
C THR A 163 6.21 -15.11 2.05
N ASN A 164 6.37 -14.87 3.35
CA ASN A 164 7.45 -15.41 4.20
C ASN A 164 7.23 -16.87 4.67
N ILE A 165 6.27 -17.59 4.08
CA ILE A 165 5.94 -19.00 4.39
C ILE A 165 6.50 -19.95 3.34
#